data_AF-A0A4R3UGM1-F1
#
_entry.id   AF-A0A4R3UGM1-F1
#
_cell.length_a   1.000
_cell.length_b   1.000
_cell.length_c   1.000
_cell.angle_alpha   90.00
_cell.angle_beta   90.00
_cell.angle_gamma   90.00
#
_symmetry.space_group_name_H-M   'P 1'
#
loop_
_entity.id
_entity.type
_entity.pdbx_description
1 polymer ?
#
loop_
_entity_poly.entity_id
_entity_poly.type
_entity_poly.pdbx_seq_one_letter_code
_entity_poly.pdbx_strand_id
1 'polypeptide(L)'
;MPPTPTRIAPAQPSLVPLDSIKGRGSAGAMPHRFAQDQREQYDDGWGTLDQQAAEERLAPATQVIEEQAKKIVTSNQSPDIAFDYSINPYRGCEHVI
;
A
#
# COMPACT_ATOMS: atom_id res chain seq x y z
N MET A 1 8.90 -24.63 -1.08
CA MET A 1 7.48 -25.05 -1.09
C MET A 1 6.64 -23.79 -1.03
N PRO A 2 5.66 -23.59 -1.93
CA PRO A 2 4.65 -22.55 -1.69
C PRO A 2 3.94 -22.86 -0.36
N PRO A 3 3.53 -21.84 0.41
CA PRO A 3 2.81 -22.08 1.65
C PRO A 3 1.53 -22.86 1.37
N THR A 4 1.31 -23.93 2.13
CA THR A 4 0.07 -24.71 2.07
C THR A 4 -1.10 -23.78 2.41
N PRO A 5 -2.09 -23.59 1.53
CA PRO A 5 -3.22 -22.72 1.81
C PRO A 5 -3.94 -23.25 3.06
N THR A 6 -4.02 -22.44 4.10
CA THR A 6 -4.76 -22.79 5.32
C THR A 6 -6.24 -22.82 4.98
N ARG A 7 -6.78 -24.02 4.82
CA ARG A 7 -8.20 -24.24 4.51
C ARG A 7 -9.07 -23.85 5.70
N ILE A 8 -9.86 -22.79 5.57
CA ILE A 8 -10.94 -22.48 6.50
C ILE A 8 -12.15 -23.36 6.11
N ALA A 9 -12.71 -24.10 7.07
CA ALA A 9 -13.60 -25.26 6.90
C ALA A 9 -14.85 -25.07 5.99
N PRO A 10 -15.44 -26.16 5.43
CA PRO A 10 -16.63 -26.10 4.58
C PRO A 10 -17.91 -26.07 5.42
N ALA A 11 -18.43 -24.87 5.66
CA ALA A 11 -19.84 -24.52 5.90
C ALA A 11 -19.82 -23.05 6.34
N GLN A 12 -20.04 -22.10 5.43
CA GLN A 12 -19.80 -20.70 5.76
C GLN A 12 -20.74 -20.22 6.89
N PRO A 13 -20.22 -19.84 8.07
CA PRO A 13 -20.99 -19.04 9.01
C PRO A 13 -21.19 -17.64 8.41
N SER A 14 -22.09 -16.87 9.03
CA SER A 14 -22.32 -15.48 8.67
C SER A 14 -20.99 -14.72 8.53
N LEU A 15 -20.76 -14.06 7.39
CA LEU A 15 -19.55 -13.28 7.10
C LEU A 15 -19.32 -12.17 8.12
N VAL A 16 -20.42 -11.74 8.74
CA VAL A 16 -20.49 -10.75 9.81
C VAL A 16 -21.60 -11.17 10.79
N PRO A 17 -21.49 -10.88 12.10
CA PRO A 17 -22.56 -11.18 13.07
C PRO A 17 -23.90 -10.59 12.63
N LEU A 18 -25.01 -11.32 12.73
CA LEU A 18 -26.32 -10.87 12.27
C LEU A 18 -26.73 -9.50 12.87
N ASP A 19 -26.38 -9.28 14.12
CA ASP A 19 -26.67 -8.06 14.88
C ASP A 19 -25.92 -6.83 14.35
N SER A 20 -24.90 -7.02 13.50
CA SER A 20 -24.11 -5.95 12.88
C SER A 20 -24.73 -5.41 11.58
N ILE A 21 -25.74 -6.08 11.03
CA ILE A 21 -26.36 -5.70 9.76
C ILE A 21 -27.47 -4.70 10.03
N LYS A 22 -27.19 -3.41 9.80
CA LYS A 22 -28.18 -2.33 9.94
C LYS A 22 -29.18 -2.23 8.77
N GLY A 23 -28.92 -2.94 7.67
CA GLY A 23 -29.68 -2.86 6.41
C GLY A 23 -30.37 -4.17 6.03
N ARG A 24 -30.82 -4.26 4.76
CA ARG A 24 -31.49 -5.47 4.21
C ARG A 24 -30.55 -6.38 3.41
N GLY A 25 -29.23 -6.28 3.65
CA GLY A 25 -28.23 -7.12 2.99
C GLY A 25 -28.18 -8.53 3.57
N SER A 26 -27.68 -9.50 2.78
CA SER A 26 -27.46 -10.88 3.26
C SER A 26 -26.25 -10.95 4.19
N ALA A 27 -26.39 -11.72 5.28
CA ALA A 27 -25.32 -11.98 6.24
C ALA A 27 -24.36 -13.10 5.82
N GLY A 28 -24.73 -13.86 4.78
CA GLY A 28 -23.99 -15.04 4.34
C GLY A 28 -23.87 -15.10 2.82
N ALA A 29 -22.88 -15.83 2.35
CA ALA A 29 -22.62 -16.06 0.93
C ALA A 29 -23.01 -17.50 0.53
N MET A 30 -24.29 -17.85 0.68
CA MET A 30 -24.80 -19.15 0.22
C MET A 30 -24.85 -19.18 -1.32
N PRO A 31 -24.29 -20.21 -1.98
CA PRO A 31 -24.38 -20.35 -3.42
C PRO A 31 -25.81 -20.69 -3.86
N HIS A 32 -26.23 -20.15 -5.01
CA HIS A 32 -27.52 -20.50 -5.62
C HIS A 32 -27.40 -21.78 -6.46
N ARG A 33 -28.54 -22.41 -6.79
CA ARG A 33 -28.62 -23.69 -7.53
C ARG A 33 -27.99 -23.74 -8.93
N PHE A 34 -27.57 -22.60 -9.46
CA PHE A 34 -26.93 -22.48 -10.78
C PHE A 34 -25.48 -22.01 -10.67
N ALA A 35 -24.93 -21.95 -9.46
CA ALA A 35 -23.53 -21.62 -9.24
C ALA A 35 -22.67 -22.77 -9.80
N GLN A 36 -21.89 -22.47 -10.84
CA GLN A 36 -20.97 -23.43 -11.46
C GLN A 36 -19.62 -23.46 -10.73
N ASP A 37 -19.21 -22.32 -10.18
CA ASP A 37 -17.94 -22.16 -9.49
C ASP A 37 -18.11 -22.28 -7.97
N GLN A 38 -17.15 -22.93 -7.32
CA GLN A 38 -17.01 -22.91 -5.87
C GLN A 38 -16.01 -21.81 -5.47
N ARG A 39 -16.36 -21.04 -4.44
CA ARG A 39 -15.52 -19.95 -3.90
C ARG A 39 -15.20 -20.24 -2.45
N GLU A 40 -13.93 -20.18 -2.13
CA GLU A 40 -13.43 -20.32 -0.75
C GLU A 40 -12.85 -18.99 -0.29
N GLN A 41 -12.96 -18.70 1.00
CA GLN A 41 -12.20 -17.61 1.60
C GLN A 41 -10.74 -18.02 1.72
N TYR A 42 -9.86 -17.15 1.28
CA TYR A 42 -8.43 -17.34 1.35
C TYR A 42 -7.83 -16.10 1.99
N ASP A 43 -6.95 -16.32 2.97
CA ASP A 43 -6.09 -15.26 3.49
C ASP A 43 -4.99 -15.01 2.47
N ASP A 44 -5.10 -13.90 1.75
CA ASP A 44 -4.14 -13.46 0.74
C ASP A 44 -2.93 -12.71 1.34
N GLY A 45 -2.84 -12.67 2.67
CA GLY A 45 -1.77 -12.02 3.42
C GLY A 45 -1.93 -10.51 3.55
N TRP A 46 -3.02 -9.92 3.05
CA TRP A 46 -3.31 -8.49 3.28
C TRP A 46 -3.59 -8.25 4.77
N GLY A 47 -2.76 -7.44 5.41
CA GLY A 47 -2.74 -7.22 6.87
C GLY A 47 -1.49 -7.77 7.57
N THR A 48 -0.77 -8.70 6.94
CA THR A 48 0.57 -9.11 7.42
C THR A 48 1.59 -7.97 7.22
N LEU A 49 1.43 -7.14 6.20
CA LEU A 49 2.23 -5.95 5.98
C LEU A 49 2.02 -4.90 7.09
N ASP A 50 0.79 -4.70 7.55
CA ASP A 50 0.49 -3.81 8.67
C ASP A 50 1.04 -4.37 9.99
N GLN A 51 0.99 -5.70 10.19
CA GLN A 51 1.62 -6.37 11.33
C GLN A 51 3.16 -6.26 11.29
N GLN A 52 3.79 -6.42 10.12
CA GLN A 52 5.22 -6.18 9.89
C GLN A 52 5.61 -4.70 9.93
N ALA A 53 4.68 -3.78 9.68
CA ALA A 53 4.89 -2.34 9.83
C ALA A 53 4.72 -1.92 11.30
N ALA A 54 3.89 -2.62 12.06
CA ALA A 54 3.72 -2.45 13.50
C ALA A 54 4.87 -3.07 14.32
N GLU A 55 5.59 -4.05 13.77
CA GLU A 55 6.95 -4.39 14.25
C GLU A 55 7.80 -3.11 14.14
N GLU A 56 8.10 -2.48 15.28
CA GLU A 56 8.76 -1.18 15.47
C GLU A 56 9.89 -0.89 14.47
N ARG A 57 9.53 -0.48 13.26
CA ARG A 57 10.44 0.17 12.33
C ARG A 57 10.41 1.63 12.69
N LEU A 58 11.41 2.05 13.46
CA LEU A 58 11.70 3.46 13.68
C LEU A 58 11.68 4.16 12.32
N ALA A 59 10.87 5.22 12.21
CA ALA A 59 10.85 6.02 11.00
C ALA A 59 12.30 6.46 10.68
N PRO A 60 12.69 6.52 9.38
CA PRO A 60 14.01 6.98 9.01
C PRO A 60 14.27 8.35 9.64
N ALA A 61 15.46 8.52 10.21
CA ALA A 61 15.81 9.75 10.91
C ALA A 61 15.79 10.92 9.92
N THR A 62 14.99 11.95 10.22
CA THR A 62 14.97 13.18 9.42
C THR A 62 16.32 13.87 9.52
N GLN A 63 16.98 14.06 8.37
CA GLN A 63 18.20 14.86 8.27
C GLN A 63 17.87 16.25 7.76
N VAL A 64 18.32 17.28 8.47
CA VAL A 64 18.18 18.68 8.05
C VAL A 64 19.50 19.14 7.46
N ILE A 65 19.47 19.58 6.20
CA ILE A 65 20.62 20.14 5.50
C ILE A 65 20.30 21.60 5.20
N GLU A 66 21.03 22.52 5.81
CA GLU A 66 20.91 23.94 5.51
C GLU A 66 21.57 24.24 4.16
N GLU A 67 20.78 24.77 3.22
CA GLU A 67 21.28 25.16 1.91
C GLU A 67 21.23 26.69 1.73
N GLN A 68 22.38 27.29 1.41
CA GLN A 68 22.47 28.71 1.03
C GLN A 68 22.41 28.87 -0.50
N ALA A 69 21.21 28.83 -1.06
CA ALA A 69 21.01 29.07 -2.48
C ALA A 69 21.18 30.56 -2.82
N LYS A 70 22.11 30.89 -3.72
CA LYS A 70 22.31 32.26 -4.22
C LYS A 70 21.49 32.58 -5.47
N LYS A 71 21.07 31.57 -6.24
CA LYS A 71 20.34 31.70 -7.51
C LYS A 71 19.38 30.53 -7.70
N ILE A 72 18.23 30.79 -8.33
CA ILE A 72 17.23 29.77 -8.70
C ILE A 72 17.58 29.02 -10.00
N VAL A 73 18.40 29.63 -10.86
CA VAL A 73 18.84 29.06 -12.15
C VAL A 73 20.27 28.55 -12.04
N THR A 74 20.50 27.33 -12.51
CA THR A 74 21.82 26.70 -12.61
C THR A 74 22.25 26.61 -14.07
N SER A 75 23.53 26.84 -14.36
CA SER A 75 24.10 26.64 -15.70
C SER A 75 24.71 25.25 -15.85
N ASN A 76 24.61 24.66 -17.03
CA ASN A 76 25.21 23.38 -17.39
C ASN A 76 26.34 23.58 -18.42
N GLN A 77 27.40 22.78 -18.33
CA GLN A 77 28.53 22.78 -19.26
C GLN A 77 28.77 21.41 -19.90
N SER A 78 27.88 20.44 -19.67
CA SER A 78 27.97 19.11 -20.25
C SER A 78 27.69 19.17 -21.76
N PRO A 79 28.53 18.55 -22.60
CA PRO A 79 28.29 18.44 -24.03
C PRO A 79 27.11 17.50 -24.37
N ASP A 80 26.69 16.67 -23.41
CA ASP A 80 25.65 15.66 -23.59
C ASP A 80 24.24 16.19 -23.30
N ILE A 81 24.13 17.42 -22.79
CA ILE A 81 22.86 18.02 -22.40
C ILE A 81 22.57 19.21 -23.32
N ALA A 82 21.46 19.13 -24.05
CA ALA A 82 21.08 20.10 -25.08
C ALA A 82 20.55 21.44 -24.53
N PHE A 83 20.71 21.74 -23.24
CA PHE A 83 20.27 22.98 -22.62
C PHE A 83 21.33 23.56 -21.68
N ASP A 84 21.41 24.89 -21.68
CA ASP A 84 22.41 25.63 -20.89
C ASP A 84 21.95 25.91 -19.45
N TYR A 85 20.63 25.95 -19.21
CA TYR A 85 20.07 26.38 -17.93
C TYR A 85 18.97 25.46 -17.41
N SER A 86 18.93 25.28 -16.09
CA SER A 86 17.89 24.51 -15.41
C SER A 86 17.45 25.15 -14.09
N ILE A 87 16.28 24.73 -13.62
CA ILE A 87 15.72 25.06 -12.31
C ILE A 87 15.42 23.75 -11.61
N ASN A 88 15.73 23.65 -10.32
CA ASN A 88 15.31 22.53 -9.47
C ASN A 88 14.16 23.00 -8.55
N PRO A 89 12.89 22.71 -8.88
CA PRO A 89 11.73 23.17 -8.10
C PRO A 89 11.64 22.57 -6.71
N TYR A 90 12.35 21.46 -6.47
CA TYR A 90 12.32 20.74 -5.20
C TYR A 90 13.45 21.17 -4.26
N ARG A 91 14.36 22.03 -4.71
CA ARG A 91 15.48 22.47 -3.89
C ARG A 91 14.97 23.27 -2.69
N GLY A 92 15.19 22.75 -1.48
CA GLY A 92 14.69 23.29 -0.22
C GLY A 92 13.38 22.68 0.29
N CYS A 93 12.78 21.72 -0.42
CA CYS A 93 11.65 20.93 0.08
C CYS A 93 12.14 19.75 0.94
N GLU A 94 11.30 19.32 1.87
CA GLU A 94 11.46 18.04 2.56
C GLU A 94 11.43 16.88 1.56
N HIS A 95 12.37 15.95 1.69
CA HIS A 95 12.44 14.75 0.87
C HIS A 95 12.50 13.53 1.77
N VAL A 96 11.70 12.53 1.44
CA VAL A 96 11.82 11.20 2.04
C VAL A 96 13.07 10.56 1.46
N ILE A 97 14.07 10.35 2.31
CA ILE A 97 15.25 9.53 2.03
C ILE A 97 14.91 8.08 2.34
#